data_AF-A0A150H2S3-F1
#
_entry.id   AF-A0A150H2S3-F1
#
_cell.length_a   1.000
_cell.length_b   1.000
_cell.length_c   1.000
_cell.angle_alpha   90.00
_cell.angle_beta   90.00
_cell.angle_gamma   90.00
#
_symmetry.space_group_name_H-M   'P 1'
#
loop_
_entity.id
_entity.type
_entity.pdbx_description
1 polymer ?
#
loop_
_entity_poly.entity_id
_entity_poly.type
_entity_poly.pdbx_seq_one_letter_code
_entity_poly.pdbx_strand_id
1 'polypeptide(L)'
;MAAQGYAVVDGVFGADTAARLRSEVVALYDQGLMHKNCTHLVRDNATTLVEKSHIHEAELTLDSGVQSAAPLCSSLNEDRSLATLISLFIPQLTLDSQGF
;
A
#
# COMPACT_ATOMS: atom_id res chain seq x y z
N MET A 1 30.66 -3.47 0.14
CA MET A 1 29.61 -3.80 -0.85
C MET A 1 28.63 -2.66 -0.88
N ALA A 2 28.33 -2.08 -2.05
CA ALA A 2 27.34 -1.02 -2.16
C ALA A 2 25.96 -1.58 -1.83
N ALA A 3 25.22 -0.92 -0.95
CA ALA A 3 23.82 -1.25 -0.70
C ALA A 3 23.03 -1.00 -1.99
N GLN A 4 22.27 -1.98 -2.48
CA GLN A 4 21.56 -1.88 -3.76
C GLN A 4 20.34 -0.94 -3.71
N GLY A 5 20.07 -0.28 -2.58
CA GLY A 5 18.90 0.57 -2.37
C GLY A 5 17.61 -0.20 -2.11
N TYR A 6 17.64 -1.53 -2.14
CA TYR A 6 16.50 -2.40 -1.84
C TYR A 6 16.95 -3.69 -1.14
N ALA A 7 15.98 -4.38 -0.52
CA ALA A 7 16.14 -5.71 0.03
C ALA A 7 14.87 -6.52 -0.28
N VAL A 8 15.05 -7.82 -0.56
CA VAL A 8 13.95 -8.77 -0.77
C VAL A 8 13.94 -9.74 0.40
N VAL A 9 12.78 -9.92 1.02
CA VAL A 9 12.58 -10.86 2.11
C VAL A 9 11.44 -11.79 1.71
N ASP A 10 11.77 -13.06 1.51
CA ASP A 10 10.79 -14.07 1.16
C ASP A 10 10.03 -14.57 2.40
N GLY A 11 8.75 -14.88 2.22
CA GLY A 11 7.96 -15.57 3.25
C GLY A 11 7.64 -14.75 4.50
N VAL A 12 7.75 -13.41 4.46
CA VAL A 12 7.57 -12.49 5.61
C VAL A 12 6.35 -12.83 6.47
N PHE A 13 5.22 -13.15 5.85
CA PHE A 13 3.96 -13.41 6.55
C PHE A 13 3.57 -14.90 6.63
N GLY A 14 4.31 -15.78 5.93
CA GLY A 14 3.90 -17.16 5.69
C GLY A 14 2.71 -17.31 4.72
N ALA A 15 2.44 -18.55 4.30
CA ALA A 15 1.46 -18.85 3.25
C ALA A 15 0.02 -18.50 3.66
N ASP A 16 -0.38 -18.82 4.89
CA ASP A 16 -1.76 -18.64 5.36
C ASP A 16 -2.14 -17.16 5.46
N THR A 17 -1.28 -16.34 6.06
CA THR A 17 -1.49 -14.89 6.17
C THR A 17 -1.51 -14.24 4.79
N ALA A 18 -0.60 -14.64 3.89
CA ALA A 18 -0.58 -14.13 2.52
C ALA A 18 -1.86 -14.47 1.75
N ALA A 19 -2.40 -15.69 1.91
CA ALA A 19 -3.66 -16.09 1.29
C ALA A 19 -4.86 -15.28 1.83
N ARG A 20 -4.86 -14.96 3.13
CA ARG A 20 -5.89 -14.12 3.76
C ARG A 20 -5.82 -12.67 3.25
N LEU A 21 -4.64 -12.08 3.21
CA LEU A 21 -4.42 -10.74 2.64
C LEU A 21 -4.90 -10.67 1.19
N ARG A 22 -4.53 -11.66 0.38
CA ARG A 22 -5.01 -11.76 -1.01
C ARG A 22 -6.53 -11.82 -1.09
N SER A 23 -7.17 -12.57 -0.21
CA SER A 23 -8.63 -12.72 -0.20
C SER A 23 -9.33 -11.40 0.13
N GLU A 24 -8.79 -10.61 1.07
CA GLU A 24 -9.32 -9.27 1.37
C GLU A 24 -9.18 -8.31 0.19
N VAL A 25 -8.03 -8.30 -0.49
CA VAL A 25 -7.82 -7.46 -1.69
C VAL A 25 -8.81 -7.82 -2.80
N VAL A 26 -9.06 -9.12 -3.02
CA VAL A 26 -10.06 -9.57 -3.99
C VAL A 26 -11.47 -9.14 -3.55
N ALA A 27 -11.79 -9.26 -2.27
CA ALA A 27 -13.09 -8.86 -1.74
C ALA A 27 -13.35 -7.35 -1.92
N LEU A 28 -12.35 -6.50 -1.73
CA LEU A 28 -12.45 -5.06 -2.02
C LEU A 28 -12.83 -4.79 -3.48
N TYR A 29 -12.21 -5.52 -4.41
CA TYR A 29 -12.52 -5.41 -5.83
C TYR A 29 -13.96 -5.85 -6.12
N ASP A 30 -14.34 -7.04 -5.65
CA ASP A 30 -15.67 -7.62 -5.91
C ASP A 30 -16.81 -6.80 -5.30
N GLN A 31 -16.55 -6.09 -4.21
CA GLN A 31 -17.51 -5.20 -3.55
C GLN A 31 -17.56 -3.79 -4.19
N GLY A 32 -16.72 -3.51 -5.19
CA GLY A 32 -16.65 -2.19 -5.83
C GLY A 32 -16.03 -1.11 -4.94
N LEU A 33 -15.23 -1.50 -3.96
CA LEU A 33 -14.54 -0.59 -3.02
C LEU A 33 -13.16 -0.14 -3.52
N MET A 34 -12.78 -0.56 -4.73
CA MET A 34 -11.58 -0.07 -5.42
C MET A 34 -11.98 0.85 -6.58
N HIS A 35 -11.24 1.93 -6.78
CA HIS A 35 -11.38 2.80 -7.94
C HIS A 35 -10.24 2.54 -8.93
N LYS A 36 -10.40 2.99 -10.18
CA LYS A 36 -9.31 2.92 -11.14
C LYS A 36 -8.18 3.86 -10.74
N ASN A 37 -6.94 3.37 -10.87
CA ASN A 37 -5.78 4.23 -10.74
C ASN A 37 -5.73 5.23 -11.91
N CYS A 38 -5.44 6.48 -11.57
CA CYS A 38 -5.25 7.56 -12.53
C CYS A 38 -3.79 8.01 -12.53
N THR A 39 -3.28 8.43 -13.68
CA THR A 39 -1.97 9.08 -13.77
C THR A 39 -2.13 10.45 -14.39
N HIS A 40 -1.43 11.43 -13.80
CA HIS A 40 -1.33 12.77 -14.35
C HIS A 40 -0.45 12.73 -15.59
N LEU A 41 -1.03 13.06 -16.74
CA LEU A 41 -0.32 13.33 -17.97
C LEU A 41 -0.15 14.85 -18.11
N VAL A 42 1.09 15.32 -18.04
CA VAL A 42 1.46 16.72 -18.21
C VAL A 42 2.02 16.92 -19.61
N ARG A 43 1.35 17.72 -20.43
CA ARG A 43 1.76 18.04 -21.79
C ARG A 43 1.29 19.44 -22.17
N ASP A 44 2.12 20.22 -22.87
CA ASP A 44 1.77 21.53 -23.41
C ASP A 44 1.18 22.50 -22.35
N ASN A 45 1.76 22.52 -21.14
CA ASN A 45 1.26 23.26 -19.96
C ASN A 45 -0.16 22.89 -19.50
N ALA A 46 -0.70 21.75 -19.95
CA ALA A 46 -1.95 21.18 -19.47
C ALA A 46 -1.70 19.89 -18.70
N THR A 47 -2.51 19.66 -17.67
CA THR A 47 -2.52 18.42 -16.88
C THR A 47 -3.85 17.72 -17.09
N THR A 48 -3.81 16.44 -17.42
CA THR A 48 -4.99 15.58 -17.57
C THR A 48 -4.82 14.31 -16.75
N LEU A 49 -5.93 13.77 -16.23
CA LEU A 49 -5.93 12.46 -15.58
C LEU A 49 -6.27 11.39 -16.61
N VAL A 50 -5.42 10.36 -16.69
CA VAL A 50 -5.64 9.20 -17.54
C VAL A 50 -5.94 8.00 -16.66
N GLU A 51 -7.16 7.48 -16.75
CA GLU A 51 -7.57 6.24 -16.10
C GLU A 51 -6.88 5.03 -16.73
N LYS A 52 -6.41 4.11 -15.88
CA LYS A 52 -5.85 2.82 -16.33
C LYS A 52 -6.94 1.75 -16.25
N SER A 53 -7.28 1.14 -17.37
CA SER A 53 -8.42 0.22 -17.47
C SER A 53 -8.34 -1.04 -16.59
N HIS A 54 -7.14 -1.47 -16.22
CA HIS A 54 -6.90 -2.74 -15.52
C HIS A 54 -6.20 -2.60 -14.18
N ILE A 55 -6.03 -1.37 -13.68
CA ILE A 55 -5.36 -1.12 -12.41
C ILE A 55 -6.37 -0.47 -11.48
N HIS A 56 -6.68 -1.17 -10.40
CA HIS A 56 -7.60 -0.71 -9.38
C HIS A 56 -6.82 -0.54 -8.07
N GLU A 57 -7.18 0.49 -7.32
CA GLU A 57 -6.57 0.82 -6.03
C GLU A 57 -7.65 1.22 -5.02
N ALA A 58 -7.32 1.07 -3.74
CA ALA A 58 -8.14 1.53 -2.63
C ALA A 58 -7.20 2.05 -1.55
N GLU A 59 -7.55 3.20 -0.97
CA GLU A 59 -6.76 3.83 0.10
C GLU A 59 -7.31 3.47 1.47
N LEU A 60 -6.51 2.73 2.25
CA LEU A 60 -6.91 2.24 3.57
C LEU A 60 -7.06 3.34 4.62
N THR A 61 -6.42 4.50 4.43
CA THR A 61 -6.39 5.58 5.44
C THR A 61 -7.57 6.54 5.37
N LEU A 62 -8.30 6.56 4.26
CA LEU A 62 -9.30 7.59 3.97
C LEU A 62 -10.75 7.09 4.05
N ASP A 63 -10.97 5.79 3.93
CA ASP A 63 -12.30 5.20 3.79
C ASP A 63 -12.55 4.11 4.84
N SER A 64 -13.50 4.37 5.76
CA SER A 64 -13.89 3.43 6.81
C SER A 64 -14.61 2.19 6.28
N GLY A 65 -15.25 2.27 5.11
CA GLY A 65 -15.83 1.15 4.39
C GLY A 65 -14.76 0.19 3.88
N VAL A 66 -13.69 0.72 3.28
CA VAL A 66 -12.51 -0.07 2.86
C VAL A 66 -11.86 -0.74 4.08
N GLN A 67 -11.68 0.00 5.18
CA GLN A 67 -11.10 -0.55 6.41
C GLN A 67 -11.93 -1.71 6.98
N SER A 68 -13.26 -1.53 7.00
CA SER A 68 -14.18 -2.55 7.52
C SER A 68 -14.21 -3.81 6.63
N ALA A 69 -14.02 -3.64 5.32
CA ALA A 69 -14.02 -4.73 4.35
C ALA A 69 -12.67 -5.48 4.25
N ALA A 70 -11.58 -4.88 4.72
CA ALA A 70 -10.23 -5.47 4.71
C ALA A 70 -9.52 -5.33 6.09
N PRO A 71 -10.05 -6.00 7.14
CA PRO A 71 -9.58 -5.80 8.51
C PRO A 71 -8.13 -6.26 8.74
N LEU A 72 -7.64 -7.30 8.06
CA LEU A 72 -6.24 -7.70 8.17
C LEU A 72 -5.32 -6.66 7.52
N CYS A 73 -5.67 -6.16 6.33
CA CYS A 73 -4.95 -5.05 5.70
C CYS A 73 -4.92 -3.80 6.59
N SER A 74 -6.05 -3.44 7.21
CA SER A 74 -6.12 -2.32 8.17
C SER A 74 -5.23 -2.56 9.39
N SER A 75 -5.24 -3.77 9.95
CA SER A 75 -4.37 -4.09 11.09
C SER A 75 -2.88 -3.96 10.75
N LEU A 76 -2.48 -4.33 9.53
CA LEU A 76 -1.09 -4.15 9.06
C LEU A 76 -0.74 -2.69 8.81
N ASN A 77 -1.70 -1.88 8.35
CA ASN A 77 -1.50 -0.43 8.17
C ASN A 77 -1.24 0.28 9.52
N GLU A 78 -1.83 -0.23 10.61
CA GLU A 78 -1.62 0.28 11.96
C GLU A 78 -0.37 -0.31 12.65
N ASP A 79 0.17 -1.43 12.14
CA ASP A 79 1.37 -2.07 12.69
C ASP A 79 2.61 -1.18 12.52
N ARG A 80 3.31 -0.95 13.64
CA ARG A 80 4.52 -0.13 13.69
C ARG A 80 5.82 -0.93 13.67
N SER A 81 5.76 -2.26 13.60
CA SER A 81 6.92 -3.15 13.76
C SER A 81 7.98 -2.88 12.70
N LEU A 82 7.59 -2.72 11.43
CA LEU A 82 8.53 -2.39 10.35
C LEU A 82 9.17 -1.01 10.54
N ALA A 83 8.37 0.00 10.90
CA ALA A 83 8.87 1.35 11.17
C ALA A 83 9.88 1.35 12.33
N THR A 84 9.57 0.64 13.43
CA THR A 84 10.48 0.47 14.56
C THR A 84 11.78 -0.21 14.14
N LEU A 85 11.72 -1.29 13.36
CA LEU A 85 12.92 -1.98 12.87
C LEU A 85 13.78 -1.08 11.99
N ILE A 86 13.19 -0.33 11.06
CA ILE A 86 13.92 0.62 10.21
C ILE A 86 14.58 1.69 11.06
N SER A 87 13.88 2.27 12.04
CA SER A 87 14.47 3.28 12.94
C SER A 87 15.63 2.75 13.78
N LEU A 88 15.59 1.50 14.22
CA LEU A 88 16.65 0.88 15.01
C LEU A 88 17.90 0.54 14.18
N PHE A 89 17.71 0.01 12.97
CA PHE A 89 18.81 -0.53 12.15
C PHE A 89 19.29 0.42 11.05
N ILE A 90 18.48 1.41 10.67
CA ILE A 90 18.79 2.41 9.66
C ILE A 90 18.37 3.81 10.18
N PRO A 91 19.00 4.33 11.24
CA PRO A 91 18.57 5.56 11.90
C PRO A 91 18.66 6.82 11.02
N GLN A 92 19.41 6.76 9.92
CA GLN A 92 19.48 7.84 8.93
C GLN A 92 18.26 7.87 7.98
N LEU A 93 17.46 6.79 7.96
CA LEU A 93 16.21 6.70 7.24
C LEU A 93 15.10 7.15 8.21
N THR A 94 15.04 8.45 8.48
CA THR A 94 13.87 9.03 9.13
C THR A 94 12.70 8.86 8.16
N LEU A 95 11.79 7.95 8.49
CA LEU A 95 10.46 7.93 7.92
C LEU A 95 9.74 9.14 8.50
N ASP A 96 9.98 10.32 7.93
CA ASP A 96 9.17 11.49 8.22
C ASP A 96 7.74 11.11 7.81
N SER A 97 6.91 10.84 8.82
CA SER A 97 5.51 10.52 8.64
C SER A 97 4.81 11.73 8.03
N GLN A 98 4.80 11.83 6.70
CA GLN A 98 3.94 12.78 6.01
C GLN A 98 2.53 12.20 6.05
N GLY A 99 1.76 12.71 7.01
CA GLY A 99 0.35 12.41 7.19
C GLY A 99 -0.30 13.53 8.00
N PHE A 100 -0.62 14.63 7.33
CA PHE A 100 -1.75 15.51 7.64
C PHE A 100 -2.36 15.99 6.33
#